data_AF-A0A5J4WSU7-F1
#
_entry.id   AF-A0A5J4WSU7-F1
#
_cell.length_a   1.000
_cell.length_b   1.000
_cell.length_c   1.000
_cell.angle_alpha   90.00
_cell.angle_beta   90.00
_cell.angle_gamma   90.00
#
_symmetry.space_group_name_H-M   'P 1'
#
loop_
_entity.id
_entity.type
_entity.pdbx_description
1 polymer ?
#
loop_
_entity_poly.entity_id
_entity_poly.type
_entity_poly.pdbx_seq_one_letter_code
_entity_poly.pdbx_strand_id
1 'polypeptide(L)'
;MQSDQIRNQILIKKAYPALIRIFIYGDAEVEINAIASIHILITQVIQETEDDDPYQLFDEIQQNNDVSKIYEVFIRNINKYTRDCCSMSIGYLYRSREIRDQKMRSDIIQYLKLLTDDSDNQSKT
;
A
#
# COMPACT_ATOMS: atom_id res chain seq x y z
N MET A 1 -19.27 -4.46 12.38
CA MET A 1 -19.15 -5.57 11.40
C MET A 1 -19.80 -5.25 10.05
N GLN A 2 -21.13 -5.30 9.86
CA GLN A 2 -21.72 -5.08 8.52
C GLN A 2 -21.57 -3.65 7.98
N SER A 3 -21.67 -2.64 8.84
CA SER A 3 -21.47 -1.23 8.46
C SER A 3 -20.03 -0.96 7.97
N ASP A 4 -19.06 -1.62 8.59
CA ASP A 4 -17.63 -1.42 8.31
C ASP A 4 -17.26 -2.04 6.97
N GLN A 5 -17.78 -3.23 6.66
CA GLN A 5 -17.61 -3.87 5.35
C GLN A 5 -18.17 -3.02 4.20
N ILE A 6 -19.36 -2.44 4.35
CA ILE A 6 -19.96 -1.56 3.32
C ILE A 6 -19.13 -0.29 3.14
N ARG A 7 -18.66 0.31 4.24
CA ARG A 7 -17.77 1.48 4.20
C ARG A 7 -16.48 1.16 3.44
N ASN A 8 -15.84 0.02 3.73
CA ASN A 8 -14.60 -0.40 3.07
C ASN A 8 -14.78 -0.63 1.58
N GLN A 9 -15.90 -1.24 1.16
CA GLN A 9 -16.24 -1.36 -0.25
C GLN A 9 -16.38 0.00 -0.94
N ILE A 10 -17.02 0.98 -0.31
CA ILE A 10 -17.16 2.33 -0.87
C ILE A 10 -15.79 3.00 -1.01
N LEU A 11 -14.94 2.90 0.02
CA LEU A 11 -13.61 3.49 0.03
C LEU A 11 -12.73 2.92 -1.09
N ILE A 12 -12.70 1.61 -1.25
CA ILE A 12 -11.88 0.96 -2.28
C ILE A 12 -12.43 1.22 -3.69
N LYS A 13 -13.76 1.21 -3.87
CA LYS A 13 -14.34 1.45 -5.21
C LYS A 13 -14.28 2.89 -5.68
N LYS A 14 -14.23 3.87 -4.77
CA LYS A 14 -14.32 5.29 -5.12
C LYS A 14 -13.05 6.07 -4.78
N ALA A 15 -12.57 5.97 -3.54
CA ALA A 15 -11.47 6.80 -3.07
C ALA A 15 -10.13 6.31 -3.63
N TYR A 16 -9.89 4.99 -3.64
CA TYR A 16 -8.62 4.44 -4.11
C TYR A 16 -8.31 4.80 -5.58
N PRO A 17 -9.21 4.59 -6.58
CA PRO A 17 -8.94 4.99 -7.96
C PRO A 17 -8.72 6.50 -8.12
N ALA A 18 -9.42 7.32 -7.34
CA ALA A 18 -9.24 8.76 -7.35
C ALA A 18 -7.84 9.14 -6.84
N LEU A 19 -7.38 8.54 -5.74
CA LEU A 19 -6.04 8.76 -5.19
C LEU A 19 -4.94 8.30 -6.15
N ILE A 20 -5.13 7.18 -6.84
CA ILE A 20 -4.13 6.73 -7.82
C ILE A 20 -4.05 7.67 -9.05
N ARG A 21 -5.16 8.28 -9.47
CA ARG A 21 -5.14 9.26 -10.58
C ARG A 21 -4.31 10.50 -10.27
N ILE A 22 -4.16 10.85 -8.98
CA ILE A 22 -3.35 11.99 -8.54
C ILE A 22 -1.88 11.81 -8.94
N PHE A 23 -1.37 10.58 -9.00
CA PHE A 23 0.02 10.29 -9.38
C PHE A 23 0.37 10.70 -10.82
N ILE A 24 -0.62 10.92 -11.69
CA ILE A 24 -0.37 11.31 -13.08
C ILE A 24 -0.12 12.83 -13.21
N TYR A 25 -0.58 13.64 -12.23
CA TYR A 25 -0.64 15.10 -12.36
C TYR A 25 -0.23 15.90 -11.10
N GLY A 26 0.14 15.24 -10.01
CA GLY A 26 0.40 15.89 -8.72
C GLY A 26 1.81 16.45 -8.57
N ASP A 27 1.94 17.57 -7.84
CA ASP A 27 3.21 17.98 -7.22
C ASP A 27 3.67 16.90 -6.22
N ALA A 28 4.99 16.82 -5.95
CA ALA A 28 5.56 15.87 -5.00
C ALA A 28 4.84 15.89 -3.63
N GLU A 29 4.39 17.05 -3.15
CA GLU A 29 3.62 17.15 -1.89
C GLU A 29 2.25 16.47 -2.00
N VAL A 30 1.57 16.62 -3.12
CA VAL A 30 0.25 16.01 -3.38
C VAL A 30 0.40 14.49 -3.50
N GLU A 31 1.48 14.02 -4.12
CA GLU A 31 1.80 12.61 -4.24
C GLU A 31 2.11 11.96 -2.87
N ILE A 32 2.87 12.65 -2.01
CA ILE A 32 3.13 12.20 -0.63
C ILE A 32 1.81 12.01 0.12
N ASN A 33 0.92 13.00 0.06
CA ASN A 33 -0.39 12.95 0.73
C ASN A 33 -1.30 11.84 0.17
N ALA A 34 -1.25 11.61 -1.14
CA ALA A 34 -1.99 10.53 -1.77
C ALA A 34 -1.48 9.15 -1.33
N ILE A 35 -0.16 8.93 -1.26
CA ILE A 35 0.42 7.68 -0.75
C ILE A 35 0.06 7.44 0.72
N ALA A 36 0.16 8.47 1.56
CA ALA A 36 -0.22 8.38 2.97
C ALA A 36 -1.69 7.97 3.12
N SER A 37 -2.57 8.58 2.32
CA SER A 37 -4.00 8.26 2.30
C SER A 37 -4.26 6.82 1.85
N ILE A 38 -3.59 6.36 0.79
CA ILE A 38 -3.67 4.97 0.31
C ILE A 38 -3.22 4.00 1.39
N HIS A 39 -2.11 4.30 2.07
CA HIS A 39 -1.59 3.47 3.14
C HIS A 39 -2.59 3.34 4.30
N ILE A 40 -3.19 4.46 4.74
CA ILE A 40 -4.22 4.47 5.78
C ILE A 40 -5.42 3.62 5.36
N LEU A 41 -5.89 3.76 4.12
CA LEU A 41 -7.02 2.98 3.60
C LEU A 41 -6.73 1.48 3.61
N ILE A 42 -5.56 1.06 3.12
CA ILE A 42 -5.16 -0.36 3.09
C ILE A 42 -5.07 -0.92 4.52
N THR A 43 -4.42 -0.19 5.43
CA THR A 43 -4.26 -0.63 6.83
C THR A 43 -5.60 -0.73 7.54
N GLN A 44 -6.51 0.22 7.32
CA GLN A 44 -7.85 0.19 7.91
C GLN A 44 -8.63 -1.04 7.42
N VAL A 45 -8.61 -1.31 6.10
CA VAL A 45 -9.25 -2.51 5.54
C VAL A 45 -8.72 -3.78 6.21
N ILE A 46 -7.39 -3.91 6.32
CA ILE A 46 -6.75 -5.10 6.91
C ILE A 46 -7.11 -5.29 8.38
N GLN A 47 -7.17 -4.20 9.16
CA GLN A 47 -7.55 -4.28 10.58
C GLN A 47 -9.01 -4.67 10.77
N GLU A 48 -9.89 -4.33 9.83
CA GLU A 48 -11.34 -4.55 9.93
C GLU A 48 -11.81 -5.88 9.30
N THR A 49 -11.04 -6.47 8.40
CA THR A 49 -11.31 -7.81 7.85
C THR A 49 -10.57 -8.88 8.64
N GLU A 50 -11.30 -9.78 9.32
CA GLU A 50 -10.76 -11.03 9.84
C GLU A 50 -10.06 -11.81 8.70
N ASP A 51 -9.02 -12.59 9.06
CA ASP A 51 -7.88 -13.01 8.24
C ASP A 51 -8.14 -13.60 6.83
N ASP A 52 -9.39 -13.92 6.46
CA ASP A 52 -9.74 -14.61 5.22
C ASP A 52 -10.54 -13.83 4.16
N ASP A 53 -10.99 -12.59 4.41
CA ASP A 53 -11.81 -11.82 3.44
C ASP A 53 -11.31 -10.44 2.93
N PRO A 54 -10.04 -9.99 3.12
CA PRO A 54 -9.54 -8.81 2.41
C PRO A 54 -9.31 -9.04 0.90
N TYR A 55 -9.31 -10.30 0.46
CA TYR A 55 -8.83 -10.68 -0.87
C TYR A 55 -9.71 -10.17 -2.02
N GLN A 56 -11.04 -10.20 -1.87
CA GLN A 56 -11.95 -9.71 -2.91
C GLN A 56 -11.82 -8.19 -3.12
N LEU A 57 -11.47 -7.46 -2.06
CA LEU A 57 -11.29 -6.02 -2.09
C LEU A 57 -9.97 -5.62 -2.77
N PHE A 58 -8.91 -6.40 -2.56
CA PHE A 58 -7.60 -6.16 -3.17
C PHE A 58 -7.50 -6.67 -4.61
N ASP A 59 -8.33 -7.64 -5.01
CA ASP A 59 -8.49 -8.01 -6.42
C ASP A 59 -8.87 -6.82 -7.31
N GLU A 60 -9.80 -5.97 -6.84
CA GLU A 60 -10.24 -4.79 -7.60
C GLU A 60 -9.11 -3.74 -7.74
N ILE A 61 -8.22 -3.65 -6.76
CA ILE A 61 -7.05 -2.78 -6.80
C ILE A 61 -5.99 -3.31 -7.76
N GLN A 62 -5.74 -4.62 -7.75
CA GLN A 62 -4.71 -5.24 -8.57
C GLN A 62 -5.05 -5.28 -10.07
N GLN A 63 -6.33 -5.23 -10.43
CA GLN A 63 -6.78 -5.26 -11.83
C GLN A 63 -6.37 -4.00 -12.64
N ASN A 64 -5.97 -2.90 -12.00
CA ASN A 64 -5.84 -1.60 -12.66
C ASN A 64 -4.40 -1.09 -12.92
N ASN A 65 -3.35 -1.93 -12.87
CA ASN A 65 -1.93 -1.49 -12.93
C ASN A 65 -1.56 -0.45 -11.84
N ASP A 66 -2.40 -0.30 -10.82
CA ASP A 66 -2.26 0.77 -9.82
C ASP A 66 -1.10 0.49 -8.86
N VAL A 67 -0.79 -0.78 -8.61
CA VAL A 67 0.40 -1.20 -7.86
C VAL A 67 1.69 -0.67 -8.52
N SER A 68 1.79 -0.73 -9.84
CA SER A 68 2.99 -0.28 -10.55
C SER A 68 3.28 1.20 -10.30
N LYS A 69 2.24 2.03 -10.16
CA LYS A 69 2.40 3.45 -9.83
C LYS A 69 2.90 3.63 -8.39
N ILE A 70 2.37 2.88 -7.42
CA ILE A 70 2.89 2.90 -6.04
C ILE A 70 4.36 2.48 -6.03
N TYR A 71 4.73 1.50 -6.85
CA TYR A 71 6.12 1.06 -6.98
C TYR A 71 7.02 2.12 -7.64
N GLU A 72 6.53 2.86 -8.64
CA GLU A 72 7.27 3.99 -9.21
C GLU A 72 7.58 5.06 -8.14
N VAL A 73 6.61 5.38 -7.27
CA VAL A 73 6.84 6.31 -6.14
C VAL A 73 7.88 5.74 -5.16
N PHE A 74 7.81 4.44 -4.86
CA PHE A 74 8.79 3.75 -4.02
C PHE A 74 10.22 3.90 -4.56
N ILE A 75 10.41 3.68 -5.86
CA ILE A 75 11.72 3.78 -6.52
C ILE A 75 12.25 5.21 -6.52
N ARG A 76 11.37 6.21 -6.66
CA ARG A 76 11.75 7.62 -6.58
C ARG A 76 12.27 8.06 -5.22
N ASN A 77 11.92 7.35 -4.14
CA ASN A 77 12.46 7.56 -2.80
C ASN A 77 12.41 9.05 -2.35
N ILE A 78 11.24 9.68 -2.47
CA ILE A 78 11.05 11.12 -2.17
C ILE A 78 11.47 11.45 -0.72
N ASN A 79 11.06 10.61 0.23
CA ASN A 79 11.46 10.65 1.62
C ASN A 79 11.22 9.28 2.28
N LYS A 80 11.77 9.08 3.48
CA LYS A 80 11.65 7.81 4.23
C LYS A 80 10.19 7.43 4.47
N TYR A 81 9.37 8.34 4.99
CA TYR A 81 7.97 8.06 5.34
C TYR A 81 7.17 7.56 4.13
N THR A 82 7.25 8.25 3.00
CA THR A 82 6.56 7.85 1.76
C THR A 82 7.04 6.50 1.27
N ARG A 83 8.35 6.24 1.34
CA ARG A 83 8.92 4.95 0.90
C ARG A 83 8.50 3.80 1.79
N ASP A 84 8.45 4.02 3.11
CA ASP A 84 7.92 3.07 4.10
C ASP A 84 6.46 2.74 3.78
N CYS A 85 5.62 3.76 3.62
CA CYS A 85 4.21 3.60 3.24
C CYS A 85 4.05 2.80 1.94
N CYS A 86 4.81 3.13 0.89
CA CYS A 86 4.74 2.39 -0.38
C CYS A 86 5.09 0.92 -0.20
N SER A 87 6.19 0.63 0.52
CA SER A 87 6.67 -0.74 0.72
C SER A 87 5.68 -1.59 1.50
N MET A 88 5.11 -1.03 2.58
CA MET A 88 4.09 -1.69 3.40
C MET A 88 2.81 -1.89 2.60
N SER A 89 2.34 -0.87 1.89
CA SER A 89 1.13 -0.97 1.06
C SER A 89 1.26 -2.04 -0.02
N ILE A 90 2.40 -2.14 -0.71
CA ILE A 90 2.63 -3.21 -1.69
C ILE A 90 2.68 -4.58 -1.00
N GLY A 91 3.40 -4.70 0.12
CA GLY A 91 3.44 -5.95 0.90
C GLY A 91 2.05 -6.43 1.33
N TYR A 92 1.21 -5.51 1.79
CA TYR A 92 -0.17 -5.76 2.17
C TYR A 92 -1.07 -6.15 0.99
N LEU A 93 -0.96 -5.46 -0.13
CA LEU A 93 -1.74 -5.78 -1.34
C LEU A 93 -1.40 -7.18 -1.90
N TYR A 94 -0.18 -7.66 -1.68
CA TYR A 94 0.25 -9.01 -2.06
C TYR A 94 0.26 -10.00 -0.90
N ARG A 95 -0.40 -9.69 0.23
CA ARG A 95 -0.55 -10.66 1.31
C ARG A 95 -1.22 -11.93 0.76
N SER A 96 -0.57 -13.06 0.98
CA SER A 96 -0.99 -14.38 0.46
C SER A 96 -0.99 -14.53 -1.07
N ARG A 97 -0.27 -13.66 -1.80
CA ARG A 97 -0.16 -13.69 -3.28
C ARG A 97 1.27 -13.50 -3.75
N GLU A 98 1.59 -14.05 -4.92
CA GLU A 98 2.91 -13.85 -5.54
C GLU A 98 3.00 -12.49 -6.26
N ILE A 99 4.03 -11.70 -5.94
CA ILE A 99 4.48 -10.60 -6.81
C ILE A 99 5.24 -11.22 -7.99
N ARG A 100 4.62 -11.20 -9.18
CA ARG A 100 5.19 -11.80 -10.40
C ARG A 100 6.38 -11.03 -10.95
N ASP A 101 6.37 -9.70 -10.81
CA ASP A 101 7.51 -8.87 -11.17
C ASP A 101 8.67 -9.15 -10.19
N GLN A 102 9.72 -9.80 -10.69
CA GLN A 102 10.84 -10.24 -9.87
C GLN A 102 11.63 -9.08 -9.27
N LYS A 103 11.74 -7.95 -9.98
CA LYS A 103 12.48 -6.78 -9.51
C LYS A 103 11.70 -6.11 -8.38
N MET A 104 10.42 -5.84 -8.61
CA MET A 104 9.51 -5.30 -7.59
C MET A 104 9.51 -6.19 -6.35
N ARG A 105 9.37 -7.50 -6.54
CA ARG A 105 9.39 -8.47 -5.44
C ARG A 105 10.69 -8.37 -4.62
N SER A 106 11.84 -8.37 -5.29
CA SER A 106 13.14 -8.29 -4.62
C SER A 106 13.28 -6.99 -3.83
N ASP A 107 12.95 -5.87 -4.45
CA ASP A 107 13.12 -4.54 -3.86
C ASP A 107 12.23 -4.34 -2.63
N ILE A 108 10.97 -4.79 -2.71
CA ILE A 108 10.02 -4.68 -1.61
C ILE A 108 10.41 -5.60 -0.46
N ILE A 109 10.77 -6.86 -0.74
CA ILE A 109 11.21 -7.79 0.32
C ILE A 109 12.48 -7.29 1.01
N GLN A 110 13.45 -6.78 0.25
CA GLN A 110 14.68 -6.25 0.82
C GLN A 110 14.39 -5.06 1.74
N TYR A 111 13.54 -4.13 1.31
CA TYR A 111 13.23 -2.95 2.11
C TYR A 111 12.41 -3.27 3.36
N LEU A 112 11.43 -4.18 3.26
CA LEU A 112 10.65 -4.63 4.43
C LEU A 112 11.51 -5.32 5.49
N LYS A 113 12.55 -6.07 5.09
CA LYS A 113 13.54 -6.64 6.02
C LYS A 113 14.30 -5.54 6.76
N LEU A 114 14.81 -4.54 6.03
CA LEU A 114 15.50 -3.39 6.64
C LEU A 114 14.63 -2.66 7.66
N LEU A 115 13.34 -2.48 7.35
CA LEU A 115 12.39 -1.86 8.28
C LEU A 115 12.21 -2.66 9.56
N THR A 116 12.21 -3.99 9.46
CA THR A 116 12.08 -4.88 10.62
C THR A 116 13.34 -4.80 11.48
N ASP A 117 14.52 -4.85 10.86
CA ASP A 117 15.82 -4.73 11.56
C ASP A 117 15.96 -3.36 12.26
N ASP A 118 15.54 -2.28 11.61
CA ASP A 118 15.53 -0.92 12.20
C ASP A 118 14.58 -0.83 13.40
N SER A 119 13.38 -1.42 13.31
CA SER A 119 12.40 -1.42 14.41
C SER A 119 12.87 -2.25 15.62
N ASP A 120 13.58 -3.35 15.38
CA ASP A 120 14.20 -4.17 16.41
C ASP A 120 15.33 -3.42 17.14
N ASN A 121 16.02 -2.50 16.45
CA ASN A 121 17.03 -1.65 17.06
C ASN A 121 16.41 -0.50 17.87
N GLN A 122 15.30 0.08 17.42
CA GLN A 122 14.57 1.11 18.16
C GLN A 122 13.91 0.57 19.44
N SER A 123 13.54 -0.71 19.48
CA SER A 123 12.90 -1.36 20.64
C SER A 123 13.89 -1.83 21.73
N LYS A 124 15.20 -1.70 21.48
CA LYS A 124 16.29 -2.13 22.39
C LYS A 124 16.96 -0.97 23.14
N THR A 125 16.41 0.25 23.06
CA THR A 125 16.92 1.44 23.76
C THR A 125 15.89 1.89 24.79
#